data_AF-A3J5I5-F1
#
_entry.id   AF-A3J5I5-F1
#
_cell.length_a   1.000
_cell.length_b   1.000
_cell.length_c   1.000
_cell.angle_alpha   90.00
_cell.angle_beta   90.00
_cell.angle_gamma   90.00
#
_symmetry.space_group_name_H-M   'P 1'
#
loop_
_entity.id
_entity.type
_entity.pdbx_description
1 polymer ?
#
loop_
_entity_poly.entity_id
_entity_poly.type
_entity_poly.pdbx_seq_one_letter_code
_entity_poly.pdbx_strand_id
1 'polypeptide(L)'
;MKIKLFSIAFILAVFYACSPKISQPEAPITTEAVLSPELAQGKILYENNCAKCHDLFNPKSFSAEQWIPIMLNMQKKAKISDEEREIIYAYLIK
;
A
#
# COMPACT_ATOMS: atom_id res chain seq x y z
N MET A 1 34.00 -26.09 -44.64
CA MET A 1 35.41 -25.84 -44.27
C MET A 1 35.39 -24.62 -43.36
N LYS A 2 35.38 -24.69 -42.02
CA LYS A 2 36.45 -25.04 -41.06
C LYS A 2 37.81 -24.42 -41.42
N ILE A 3 38.22 -23.41 -40.66
CA ILE A 3 39.56 -23.09 -40.09
C ILE A 3 39.39 -21.79 -39.28
N LYS A 4 39.14 -21.86 -37.96
CA LYS A 4 40.09 -21.76 -36.81
C LYS A 4 40.72 -20.35 -36.69
N LEU A 5 40.24 -19.52 -35.77
CA LEU A 5 40.60 -19.46 -34.33
C LEU A 5 42.06 -19.02 -34.11
N PHE A 6 42.28 -17.72 -33.97
CA PHE A 6 43.34 -17.06 -33.21
C PHE A 6 42.72 -15.78 -32.64
N SER A 7 42.33 -15.74 -31.36
CA SER A 7 43.18 -15.50 -30.19
C SER A 7 43.36 -14.01 -29.88
N ILE A 8 43.09 -13.68 -28.62
CA ILE A 8 43.63 -12.54 -27.82
C ILE A 8 42.67 -11.36 -27.60
N ALA A 9 41.93 -11.53 -26.50
CA ALA A 9 41.70 -10.55 -25.44
C ALA A 9 42.47 -9.22 -25.51
N PHE A 10 41.74 -8.14 -25.74
CA PHE A 10 41.88 -6.80 -25.16
C PHE A 10 40.81 -5.98 -25.90
N ILE A 11 39.77 -5.44 -25.28
CA ILE A 11 39.80 -4.06 -24.78
C ILE A 11 38.57 -3.92 -23.89
N LEU A 12 38.85 -3.83 -22.59
CA LEU A 12 38.07 -3.03 -21.65
C LEU A 12 38.19 -1.56 -22.11
N ALA A 13 37.09 -0.98 -22.60
CA ALA A 13 36.88 0.46 -22.66
C ALA A 13 35.37 0.70 -22.74
N VAL A 14 34.68 0.78 -21.60
CA VAL A 14 34.35 2.08 -20.97
C VAL A 14 33.53 2.95 -21.90
N PHE A 15 32.27 2.60 -22.16
CA PHE A 15 31.23 3.57 -22.51
C PHE A 15 29.87 2.95 -22.17
N TYR A 16 29.38 3.21 -20.96
CA TYR A 16 28.00 3.66 -20.77
C TYR A 16 27.89 4.29 -19.38
N ALA A 17 28.55 5.44 -19.25
CA ALA A 17 28.17 6.45 -18.28
C ALA A 17 26.79 7.00 -18.67
N CYS A 18 25.74 6.25 -18.39
CA CYS A 18 24.43 6.80 -18.11
C CYS A 18 24.12 6.46 -16.67
N SER A 19 24.68 7.26 -15.76
CA SER A 19 23.96 7.53 -14.51
C SER A 19 22.73 8.31 -14.92
N PRO A 20 21.50 7.76 -14.86
CA PRO A 20 20.40 8.66 -14.66
C PRO A 20 20.70 9.26 -13.29
N LYS A 21 21.06 10.54 -13.26
CA LYS A 21 20.81 11.35 -12.08
C LYS A 21 19.29 11.33 -11.97
N ILE A 22 18.77 10.28 -11.33
CA ILE A 22 17.38 10.20 -10.91
C ILE A 22 17.32 11.29 -9.86
N SER A 23 17.00 12.48 -10.35
CA SER A 23 16.46 13.56 -9.57
C SER A 23 15.29 12.91 -8.84
N GLN A 24 15.53 12.59 -7.57
CA GLN A 24 14.47 12.27 -6.64
C GLN A 24 13.44 13.39 -6.83
N PRO A 25 12.22 13.10 -7.29
CA PRO A 25 11.14 14.02 -7.05
C PRO A 25 11.06 14.06 -5.53
N GLU A 26 11.49 15.17 -4.94
CA GLU A 26 11.03 15.53 -3.61
C GLU A 26 9.54 15.77 -3.76
N ALA A 27 8.78 14.67 -3.67
CA ALA A 27 7.36 14.73 -3.47
C ALA A 27 7.15 15.50 -2.15
N PRO A 28 6.22 16.47 -2.12
CA PRO A 28 5.91 17.16 -0.89
C PRO A 28 5.60 16.10 0.17
N ILE A 29 6.26 16.22 1.33
CA ILE A 29 6.00 15.41 2.51
C ILE A 29 4.61 15.83 3.01
N THR A 30 3.58 15.35 2.33
CA THR A 30 2.28 15.16 2.94
C THR A 30 2.53 14.12 4.03
N THR A 31 2.08 14.43 5.23
CA THR A 31 2.18 13.59 6.43
C THR A 31 1.33 12.32 6.29
N GLU A 32 1.56 11.52 5.26
CA GLU A 32 1.16 10.13 5.20
C GLU A 32 2.27 9.36 5.91
N ALA A 33 2.16 9.29 7.24
CA ALA A 33 2.90 8.33 8.03
C ALA A 33 2.80 6.98 7.31
N VAL A 34 3.95 6.34 7.04
CA VAL A 34 4.02 5.00 6.46
C VAL A 34 3.12 4.08 7.28
N LEU A 35 1.91 3.84 6.79
CA LEU A 35 0.97 2.96 7.44
C LEU A 35 1.58 1.56 7.42
N SER A 36 1.50 0.85 8.55
CA SER A 36 1.78 -0.59 8.57
C SER A 36 0.99 -1.26 7.44
N PRO A 37 1.51 -2.31 6.78
CA PRO A 37 0.78 -3.03 5.72
C PRO A 37 -0.66 -3.39 6.10
N GLU A 38 -0.89 -3.74 7.38
CA GLU A 38 -2.20 -4.02 7.95
C GLU A 38 -3.13 -2.80 7.96
N LEU A 39 -2.61 -1.62 8.32
CA LEU A 39 -3.39 -0.36 8.33
C LEU A 39 -3.71 0.11 6.91
N ALA A 40 -2.78 -0.08 5.97
CA ALA A 40 -3.04 0.18 4.56
C ALA A 40 -4.15 -0.75 4.02
N GLN A 41 -4.12 -2.03 4.39
CA GLN A 41 -5.17 -2.98 4.04
C GLN A 41 -6.51 -2.61 4.67
N GLY A 42 -6.53 -2.21 5.95
CA GLY A 42 -7.73 -1.76 6.63
C GLY A 42 -8.37 -0.54 5.99
N LYS A 43 -7.55 0.43 5.57
CA LYS A 43 -8.01 1.59 4.79
C LYS A 43 -8.67 1.16 3.48
N ILE A 44 -8.02 0.29 2.72
CA ILE A 44 -8.54 -0.21 1.43
C ILE A 44 -9.87 -0.95 1.63
N LEU A 45 -9.96 -1.82 2.63
CA LEU A 45 -11.19 -2.54 2.95
C LEU A 45 -12.30 -1.59 3.39
N TYR A 46 -11.98 -0.58 4.20
CA TYR A 46 -12.94 0.42 4.65
C TYR A 46 -13.52 1.20 3.47
N GLU A 47 -12.66 1.71 2.58
CA GLU A 47 -13.08 2.50 1.43
C GLU A 47 -13.89 1.68 0.42
N ASN A 48 -13.51 0.42 0.20
CA ASN A 48 -14.17 -0.43 -0.80
C ASN A 48 -15.45 -1.10 -0.30
N ASN A 49 -15.60 -1.35 1.00
CA ASN A 49 -16.75 -2.07 1.53
C ASN A 49 -17.76 -1.16 2.24
N CYS A 50 -17.32 -0.10 2.90
CA CYS A 50 -18.20 0.72 3.73
C CYS A 50 -18.84 1.90 2.96
N ALA A 51 -18.24 2.34 1.85
CA ALA A 51 -18.78 3.44 1.02
C ALA A 51 -19.94 3.02 0.10
N LYS A 52 -20.29 1.73 0.08
CA LYS A 52 -21.31 1.18 -0.84
C LYS A 52 -22.73 1.58 -0.50
N CYS A 53 -23.00 1.88 0.77
CA CYS A 53 -24.37 2.07 1.29
C CYS A 53 -24.60 3.44 1.94
N HIS A 54 -23.54 4.12 2.37
CA HIS A 54 -23.57 5.46 2.96
C HIS A 54 -22.16 6.07 2.87
N ASP A 55 -22.04 7.36 3.18
CA ASP A 55 -20.74 8.02 3.23
C ASP A 55 -19.83 7.42 4.30
N LEU A 56 -18.52 7.49 4.06
CA LEU A 56 -17.53 7.04 5.02
C LEU A 56 -17.45 8.01 6.18
N PHE A 57 -17.49 7.46 7.39
CA PHE A 57 -17.25 8.23 8.60
C PHE A 57 -15.76 8.46 8.78
N ASN A 58 -15.37 9.62 9.29
CA ASN A 58 -13.98 9.85 9.66
C ASN A 58 -13.61 8.89 10.81
N PRO A 59 -12.46 8.19 10.78
CA PRO A 59 -12.00 7.33 11.88
C PRO A 59 -12.09 7.98 13.27
N LYS A 60 -11.87 9.32 13.34
CA LYS A 60 -11.94 10.12 14.57
C LYS A 60 -13.35 10.51 15.02
N SER A 61 -14.40 10.07 14.32
CA SER A 61 -15.79 10.40 14.66
C SER A 61 -16.30 9.64 15.89
N PHE A 62 -15.66 8.52 16.22
CA PHE A 62 -16.06 7.64 17.32
C PHE A 62 -14.82 7.17 18.09
N SER A 63 -14.99 6.86 19.38
CA SER A 63 -13.95 6.18 20.17
C SER A 63 -13.79 4.72 19.73
N ALA A 64 -12.69 4.08 20.14
CA ALA A 64 -12.47 2.66 19.88
C ALA A 64 -13.62 1.80 20.41
N GLU A 65 -14.13 2.09 21.60
CA GLU A 65 -15.24 1.35 22.22
C GLU A 65 -16.56 1.56 21.47
N GLN A 66 -16.79 2.75 20.92
CA GLN A 66 -17.97 3.05 20.11
C GLN A 66 -17.92 2.36 18.75
N TRP A 67 -16.73 2.19 18.17
CA TRP A 67 -16.56 1.49 16.90
C TRP A 67 -16.91 -0.01 16.99
N ILE A 68 -16.75 -0.67 18.14
CA ILE A 68 -17.05 -2.10 18.31
C ILE A 68 -18.51 -2.44 17.92
N PRO A 69 -19.55 -1.86 18.57
CA PRO A 69 -20.93 -2.17 18.22
C PRO A 69 -21.31 -1.69 16.81
N ILE A 70 -20.68 -0.61 16.31
CA ILE A 70 -20.89 -0.11 14.94
C ILE A 70 -20.39 -1.15 13.93
N MET A 71 -19.15 -1.63 14.10
CA MET A 71 -18.53 -2.61 13.20
C MET A 71 -19.26 -3.96 13.24
N LEU A 72 -19.75 -4.40 14.41
CA LEU A 72 -20.59 -5.60 14.51
C LEU A 72 -21.92 -5.46 13.76
N ASN A 73 -22.52 -4.27 13.76
CA ASN A 73 -23.74 -4.00 12.99
C ASN A 73 -23.45 -3.95 11.48
N MET A 74 -22.38 -3.24 11.10
CA MET A 74 -21.98 -3.05 9.72
C MET A 74 -21.48 -4.35 9.08
N GLN A 75 -20.83 -5.24 9.82
CA GLN A 75 -20.40 -6.52 9.31
C GLN A 75 -21.56 -7.30 8.65
N LYS A 76 -22.70 -7.39 9.34
CA LYS A 76 -23.89 -8.10 8.84
C LYS A 76 -24.49 -7.40 7.62
N LYS A 77 -24.47 -6.06 7.60
CA LYS A 77 -25.07 -5.24 6.53
C LYS A 77 -24.21 -5.19 5.28
N ALA A 78 -22.90 -5.01 5.45
CA ALA A 78 -21.90 -4.96 4.39
C ALA A 78 -21.45 -6.35 3.94
N LYS A 79 -21.84 -7.41 4.66
CA LYS A 79 -21.51 -8.82 4.40
C LYS A 79 -20.00 -9.09 4.33
N ILE A 80 -19.26 -8.46 5.24
CA ILE A 80 -17.81 -8.67 5.38
C ILE A 80 -17.51 -9.77 6.42
N SER A 81 -16.36 -10.43 6.30
CA SER A 81 -15.92 -11.48 7.21
C SER A 81 -15.52 -10.94 8.59
N ASP A 82 -15.34 -11.83 9.57
CA ASP A 82 -14.80 -11.44 10.89
C ASP A 82 -13.39 -10.86 10.77
N GLU A 83 -12.54 -11.44 9.91
CA GLU A 83 -11.18 -10.98 9.64
C GLU A 83 -11.17 -9.59 8.99
N GLU A 84 -12.00 -9.37 7.95
CA GLU A 84 -12.12 -8.05 7.31
C GLU A 84 -12.59 -6.99 8.31
N ARG A 85 -13.55 -7.33 9.18
CA ARG A 85 -14.03 -6.45 10.24
C ARG A 85 -12.90 -6.07 11.20
N GLU A 86 -12.06 -7.02 11.60
CA GLU A 86 -10.94 -6.78 12.52
C GLU A 86 -9.86 -5.89 11.90
N ILE A 87 -9.50 -6.12 10.63
CA ILE A 87 -8.53 -5.29 9.91
C ILE A 87 -9.05 -3.86 9.70
N ILE A 88 -10.34 -3.71 9.35
CA ILE A 88 -10.97 -2.38 9.26
C ILE A 88 -10.99 -1.71 10.64
N TYR A 89 -11.37 -2.43 11.70
CA TYR A 89 -11.40 -1.89 13.05
C TYR A 89 -10.01 -1.41 13.50
N ALA A 90 -8.97 -2.19 13.23
CA ALA A 90 -7.59 -1.81 13.51
C ALA A 90 -7.23 -0.48 12.84
N TYR A 91 -7.68 -0.24 11.60
CA TYR A 91 -7.52 1.05 10.92
C TYR A 91 -8.33 2.18 11.58
N LEU A 92 -9.58 1.94 11.96
CA LEU A 92 -10.47 2.97 12.51
C LEU A 92 -10.02 3.50 13.88
N ILE A 93 -9.21 2.76 14.62
CA ILE A 93 -8.73 3.14 15.95
C ILE A 93 -7.28 3.66 15.97
N LYS A 94 -6.66 3.89 14.81
CA LYS A 94 -5.36 4.58 14.71
C LYS A 94 -5.54 6.05 14.40
#